data_AF-I1GZL8-F1
#
_entry.id   AF-I1GZL8-F1
#
_cell.length_a   1.000
_cell.length_b   1.000
_cell.length_c   1.000
_cell.angle_alpha   90.00
_cell.angle_beta   90.00
_cell.angle_gamma   90.00
#
_symmetry.space_group_name_H-M   'P 1'
#
loop_
_entity.id
_entity.type
_entity.pdbx_description
1 polymer ?
#
loop_
_entity_poly.entity_id
_entity_poly.type
_entity_poly.pdbx_seq_one_letter_code
_entity_poly.pdbx_strand_id
1 'polypeptide(L)'
;MIHHLRTSVLSPLLGSPSHLPACHHVPLHRLLSTTVASIPPRPFSVDDYLVANCGLTRAQALKASRLLSNIKSPSKPEATLSFLSGLGVPHSDIAAAVAADPRLLFASVRRVLAPRFTELSELGLSPSQIVHILSIRRTGSLRGNLQFWLQIFGSYDNLLPLAKSNSDLLSVSLEKVVKPNLTILKECGISACDIADLTLYSSRLITVNPKFLLGAVARVEELGVDRGSRIFRRALATLAFMSKENVTMKIRLLHKLGFSRDDILMIAKKAPQALASSDGKIRQNMEFLMKDVSLEARYIARRPVLIMYSLEKRLMPRHCLLKVLRQKGLLNVELDYYATASMAEKKFVQKFVDPYKETIPGLADDYASACLGKKCQMEMLSQKTEK
;
A
#
# COMPACT_ATOMS: atom_id res chain seq x y z
N MET A 1 -45.36 20.03 -36.89
CA MET A 1 -46.80 19.69 -36.80
C MET A 1 -47.26 20.16 -35.43
N ILE A 2 -48.28 21.01 -35.44
CA ILE A 2 -48.76 21.90 -34.36
C ILE A 2 -49.62 21.15 -33.34
N HIS A 3 -49.68 21.62 -32.08
CA HIS A 3 -50.87 21.83 -31.20
C HIS A 3 -50.37 22.03 -29.73
N HIS A 4 -50.49 23.18 -29.01
CA HIS A 4 -51.65 23.97 -28.51
C HIS A 4 -52.73 23.09 -27.85
N LEU A 5 -53.17 23.19 -26.59
CA LEU A 5 -53.71 24.28 -25.71
C LEU A 5 -53.80 23.72 -24.26
N ARG A 6 -53.58 24.41 -23.13
CA ARG A 6 -54.31 25.47 -22.37
C ARG A 6 -55.77 25.18 -21.94
N THR A 7 -56.06 25.63 -20.70
CA THR A 7 -57.35 25.90 -19.98
C THR A 7 -58.11 24.71 -19.38
N SER A 8 -58.20 24.52 -18.05
CA SER A 8 -58.95 25.22 -16.97
C SER A 8 -60.48 25.07 -17.05
N VAL A 9 -61.13 24.68 -15.93
CA VAL A 9 -62.39 25.24 -15.38
C VAL A 9 -62.75 24.51 -14.07
N LEU A 10 -63.16 25.31 -13.08
CA LEU A 10 -63.69 25.01 -11.74
C LEU A 10 -65.22 24.81 -11.77
N SER A 11 -65.75 24.32 -10.64
CA SER A 11 -67.08 24.62 -10.02
C SER A 11 -68.04 23.40 -9.96
N PRO A 12 -69.13 23.42 -9.14
CA PRO A 12 -69.25 23.84 -7.73
C PRO A 12 -70.29 23.03 -6.90
N LEU A 13 -70.40 23.31 -5.58
CA LEU A 13 -71.64 23.35 -4.73
C LEU A 13 -72.39 22.00 -4.48
N LEU A 14 -73.12 21.68 -3.39
CA LEU A 14 -73.94 22.38 -2.38
C LEU A 14 -74.33 21.34 -1.29
N GLY A 15 -74.70 21.76 -0.07
CA GLY A 15 -75.60 20.97 0.79
C GLY A 15 -75.43 21.10 2.32
N SER A 16 -76.09 22.09 2.93
CA SER A 16 -76.52 22.13 4.35
C SER A 16 -77.94 21.48 4.48
N PRO A 17 -78.72 21.46 5.61
CA PRO A 17 -78.55 22.10 6.94
C PRO A 17 -79.10 21.34 8.20
N SER A 18 -78.90 21.97 9.38
CA SER A 18 -79.77 22.03 10.62
C SER A 18 -80.11 20.75 11.42
N HIS A 19 -80.03 20.69 12.76
CA HIS A 19 -80.81 21.44 13.77
C HIS A 19 -80.18 21.44 15.20
N LEU A 20 -80.45 22.53 15.94
CA LEU A 20 -80.23 22.87 17.38
C LEU A 20 -81.08 21.98 18.35
N PRO A 21 -80.95 21.98 19.72
CA PRO A 21 -80.69 23.17 20.56
C PRO A 21 -79.97 23.02 21.94
N ALA A 22 -79.77 24.21 22.55
CA ALA A 22 -79.88 24.56 23.98
C ALA A 22 -78.68 24.38 24.95
N CYS A 23 -78.07 25.55 25.21
CA CYS A 23 -77.42 26.09 26.42
C CYS A 23 -77.46 25.31 27.75
N HIS A 24 -76.28 25.25 28.39
CA HIS A 24 -76.11 25.69 29.79
C HIS A 24 -74.76 26.41 29.99
N HIS A 25 -74.80 27.47 30.79
CA HIS A 25 -73.76 28.46 31.07
C HIS A 25 -72.61 27.93 31.98
N VAL A 26 -71.35 28.14 31.55
CA VAL A 26 -70.19 28.84 32.21
C VAL A 26 -69.72 28.37 33.64
N PRO A 27 -68.42 28.42 34.08
CA PRO A 27 -67.21 29.07 33.50
C PRO A 27 -65.89 28.25 33.44
N LEU A 28 -65.04 28.74 32.52
CA LEU A 28 -63.56 28.85 32.50
C LEU A 28 -62.76 28.40 33.73
N HIS A 29 -61.81 27.48 33.51
CA HIS A 29 -60.36 27.68 33.71
C HIS A 29 -59.58 26.38 33.43
N ARG A 30 -58.98 26.24 32.24
CA ARG A 30 -57.62 25.68 32.10
C ARG A 30 -57.09 25.85 30.68
N LEU A 31 -56.12 26.74 30.57
CA LEU A 31 -55.19 26.81 29.45
C LEU A 31 -54.44 25.47 29.35
N LEU A 32 -54.56 24.77 28.22
CA LEU A 32 -53.58 23.78 27.80
C LEU A 32 -52.69 24.45 26.75
N SER A 33 -51.63 25.06 27.23
CA SER A 33 -50.49 25.47 26.41
C SER A 33 -49.74 24.19 26.05
N THR A 34 -49.82 23.77 24.79
CA THR A 34 -48.99 22.68 24.26
C THR A 34 -47.55 23.17 24.16
N THR A 35 -46.78 22.96 25.23
CA THR A 35 -45.33 23.07 25.19
C THR A 35 -44.78 21.91 24.34
N VAL A 36 -44.36 22.20 23.11
CA VAL A 36 -43.47 21.30 22.38
C VAL A 36 -42.19 21.25 23.20
N ALA A 37 -41.91 20.09 23.80
CA ALA A 37 -40.66 19.88 24.51
C ALA A 37 -39.50 20.08 23.52
N SER A 38 -38.71 21.13 23.73
CA SER A 38 -37.47 21.36 22.99
C SER A 38 -36.51 20.21 23.29
N ILE A 39 -36.31 19.33 22.31
CA ILE A 39 -35.27 18.30 22.34
C ILE A 39 -33.93 19.03 22.55
N PRO A 40 -33.15 18.72 23.61
CA PRO A 40 -31.86 19.35 23.81
C PRO A 40 -30.96 19.09 22.59
N PRO A 41 -30.19 20.08 22.11
CA PRO A 41 -29.36 19.92 20.93
C PRO A 41 -28.39 18.76 21.15
N ARG A 42 -28.43 17.78 20.25
CA ARG A 42 -27.50 16.64 20.27
C ARG A 42 -26.07 17.19 20.32
N PRO A 43 -25.19 16.69 21.21
CA PRO A 43 -23.79 17.09 21.22
C PRO A 43 -23.16 16.80 19.86
N PHE A 44 -22.28 17.70 19.43
CA PHE A 44 -21.61 17.61 18.13
C PHE A 44 -20.91 16.25 17.97
N SER A 45 -21.40 15.44 17.04
CA SER A 45 -20.83 14.16 16.70
C SER A 45 -19.86 14.34 15.54
N VAL A 46 -18.56 14.22 15.82
CA VAL A 46 -17.50 14.32 14.81
C VAL A 46 -17.71 13.27 13.71
N ASP A 47 -18.06 12.05 14.08
CA ASP A 47 -18.28 10.95 13.14
C ASP A 47 -19.43 11.24 12.17
N ASP A 48 -20.56 11.73 12.69
CA ASP A 48 -21.74 12.03 11.87
C ASP A 48 -21.47 13.26 10.99
N TYR A 49 -20.75 14.25 11.51
CA TYR A 49 -20.32 15.41 10.73
C TYR A 49 -19.43 15.00 9.56
N LEU A 50 -18.42 14.15 9.78
CA LEU A 50 -17.51 13.70 8.73
C LEU A 50 -18.23 12.89 7.63
N VAL A 51 -19.22 12.09 7.99
CA VAL A 51 -20.04 11.36 7.01
C VAL A 51 -20.91 12.33 6.22
N ALA A 52 -21.67 13.19 6.91
CA ALA A 52 -22.67 14.05 6.28
C ALA A 52 -22.07 15.21 5.47
N ASN A 53 -20.97 15.81 5.95
CA ASN A 53 -20.42 17.05 5.39
C ASN A 53 -19.08 16.88 4.69
N CYS A 54 -18.36 15.78 4.92
CA CYS A 54 -17.09 15.50 4.25
C CYS A 54 -17.16 14.30 3.31
N GLY A 55 -18.31 13.62 3.18
CA GLY A 55 -18.50 12.49 2.26
C GLY A 55 -17.69 11.24 2.64
N LEU A 56 -17.26 11.10 3.89
CA LEU A 56 -16.51 9.92 4.35
C LEU A 56 -17.45 8.72 4.56
N THR A 57 -16.95 7.52 4.29
CA THR A 57 -17.62 6.29 4.74
C THR A 57 -17.62 6.21 6.26
N ARG A 58 -18.57 5.47 6.84
CA ARG A 58 -18.64 5.31 8.31
C ARG A 58 -17.34 4.76 8.90
N ALA A 59 -16.69 3.83 8.21
CA ALA A 59 -15.39 3.28 8.63
C ALA A 59 -14.26 4.33 8.60
N GLN A 60 -14.21 5.18 7.57
CA GLN A 60 -13.24 6.28 7.49
C GLN A 60 -13.50 7.33 8.59
N ALA A 61 -14.76 7.71 8.80
CA ALA A 61 -15.15 8.67 9.82
C ALA A 61 -14.73 8.20 11.23
N LEU A 62 -15.00 6.92 11.58
CA LEU A 62 -14.59 6.32 12.84
C LEU A 62 -13.07 6.30 13.05
N LYS A 63 -12.30 6.12 11.98
CA LYS A 63 -10.83 6.20 12.05
C LYS A 63 -10.38 7.64 12.25
N ALA A 64 -11.01 8.58 11.56
CA ALA A 64 -10.69 9.99 11.57
C ALA A 64 -11.04 10.67 12.89
N SER A 65 -12.19 10.36 13.48
CA SER A 65 -12.65 10.94 14.75
C SER A 65 -11.72 10.68 15.92
N ARG A 66 -11.04 9.53 15.93
CA ARG A 66 -9.98 9.21 16.91
C ARG A 66 -8.83 10.23 16.91
N LEU A 67 -8.52 10.82 15.75
CA LEU A 67 -7.50 11.86 15.62
C LEU A 67 -8.04 13.26 15.96
N LEU A 68 -9.35 13.35 16.19
CA LEU A 68 -10.15 14.56 16.23
C LEU A 68 -11.01 14.62 17.53
N SER A 69 -10.56 13.94 18.59
CA SER A 69 -11.28 13.84 19.87
C SER A 69 -11.59 15.17 20.55
N ASN A 70 -10.87 16.23 20.17
CA ASN A 70 -10.95 17.54 20.82
C ASN A 70 -11.95 18.51 20.16
N ILE A 71 -12.68 18.07 19.13
CA ILE A 71 -13.62 18.94 18.42
C ILE A 71 -14.93 19.03 19.19
N LYS A 72 -15.32 20.27 19.51
CA LYS A 72 -16.59 20.57 20.17
C LYS A 72 -17.54 21.39 19.30
N SER A 73 -17.08 21.83 18.12
CA SER A 73 -17.82 22.73 17.23
C SER A 73 -17.42 22.52 15.76
N PRO A 74 -18.37 22.64 14.81
CA PRO A 74 -18.12 22.51 13.38
C PRO A 74 -17.47 23.75 12.74
N SER A 75 -17.37 24.89 13.43
CA SER A 75 -17.03 26.19 12.78
C SER A 75 -15.69 26.21 12.04
N LYS A 76 -14.66 25.52 12.57
CA LYS A 76 -13.34 25.42 11.91
C LYS A 76 -13.37 24.48 10.70
N PRO A 77 -13.90 23.26 10.81
CA PRO A 77 -14.19 22.41 9.66
C PRO A 77 -15.01 23.10 8.58
N GLU A 78 -16.12 23.76 8.92
CA GLU A 78 -17.00 24.46 7.97
C GLU A 78 -16.26 25.57 7.23
N ALA A 79 -15.50 26.41 7.94
CA ALA A 79 -14.68 27.44 7.32
C ALA A 79 -13.65 26.86 6.35
N THR A 80 -13.04 25.72 6.71
CA THR A 80 -12.08 25.02 5.85
C THR A 80 -12.76 24.45 4.61
N LEU A 81 -13.89 23.76 4.76
CA LEU A 81 -14.64 23.18 3.65
C LEU A 81 -15.16 24.27 2.69
N SER A 82 -15.67 25.37 3.24
CA SER A 82 -16.14 26.53 2.48
C SER A 82 -15.00 27.18 1.69
N PHE A 83 -13.84 27.34 2.33
CA PHE A 83 -12.64 27.85 1.67
C PHE A 83 -12.20 26.96 0.51
N LEU A 84 -12.08 25.64 0.72
CA LEU A 84 -11.67 24.70 -0.32
C LEU A 84 -12.67 24.64 -1.47
N SER A 85 -13.97 24.63 -1.17
CA SER A 85 -15.03 24.66 -2.19
C SER A 85 -15.03 25.98 -2.96
N GLY A 86 -14.78 27.11 -2.28
CA GLY A 86 -14.65 28.42 -2.90
C GLY A 86 -13.43 28.54 -3.84
N LEU A 87 -12.41 27.70 -3.66
CA LEU A 87 -11.29 27.55 -4.59
C LEU A 87 -11.58 26.57 -5.74
N GLY A 88 -12.80 26.03 -5.82
CA GLY A 88 -13.21 25.10 -6.86
C GLY A 88 -12.70 23.67 -6.67
N VAL A 89 -12.25 23.28 -5.46
CA VAL A 89 -11.84 21.90 -5.19
C VAL A 89 -13.08 21.00 -5.18
N PRO A 90 -13.12 19.92 -5.99
CA PRO A 90 -14.24 18.98 -5.98
C PRO A 90 -14.45 18.35 -4.60
N HIS A 91 -15.71 18.12 -4.23
CA HIS A 91 -16.05 17.53 -2.95
C HIS A 91 -15.38 16.15 -2.72
N SER A 92 -15.21 15.36 -3.79
CA SER A 92 -14.50 14.08 -3.75
C SER A 92 -13.02 14.21 -3.35
N ASP A 93 -12.33 15.24 -3.83
CA ASP A 93 -10.92 15.47 -3.52
C ASP A 93 -10.75 15.96 -2.09
N ILE A 94 -11.67 16.81 -1.62
CA ILE A 94 -11.76 17.22 -0.21
C ILE A 94 -11.98 15.99 0.67
N ALA A 95 -12.93 15.12 0.32
CA ALA A 95 -13.22 13.89 1.05
C ALA A 95 -11.98 12.98 1.14
N ALA A 96 -11.28 12.78 0.02
CA ALA A 96 -10.06 11.98 -0.04
C ALA A 96 -8.94 12.57 0.84
N ALA A 97 -8.75 13.89 0.81
CA ALA A 97 -7.75 14.58 1.62
C ALA A 97 -8.06 14.53 3.12
N VAL A 98 -9.34 14.69 3.50
CA VAL A 98 -9.79 14.56 4.90
C VAL A 98 -9.65 13.13 5.38
N ALA A 99 -9.97 12.14 4.55
CA ALA A 99 -9.76 10.73 4.88
C ALA A 99 -8.27 10.38 5.06
N ALA A 100 -7.38 11.04 4.31
CA ALA A 100 -5.93 10.88 4.44
C ALA A 100 -5.37 11.57 5.69
N ASP A 101 -5.77 12.82 5.96
CA ASP A 101 -5.38 13.55 7.17
C ASP A 101 -6.50 14.47 7.68
N PRO A 102 -7.32 14.00 8.64
CA PRO A 102 -8.47 14.75 9.16
C PRO A 102 -8.09 16.07 9.84
N ARG A 103 -6.83 16.22 10.24
CA ARG A 103 -6.29 17.45 10.84
C ARG A 103 -6.27 18.63 9.86
N LEU A 104 -6.45 18.38 8.56
CA LEU A 104 -6.63 19.43 7.56
C LEU A 104 -7.78 20.37 7.92
N LEU A 105 -8.88 19.84 8.47
CA LEU A 105 -10.07 20.60 8.91
C LEU A 105 -9.78 21.59 10.06
N PHE A 106 -8.63 21.47 10.71
CA PHE A 106 -8.21 22.30 11.85
C PHE A 106 -7.15 23.33 11.47
N ALA A 107 -6.62 23.26 10.25
CA ALA A 107 -5.68 24.24 9.78
C ALA A 107 -6.36 25.61 9.69
N SER A 108 -5.71 26.66 10.21
CA SER A 108 -6.24 28.02 10.08
C SER A 108 -6.28 28.39 8.60
N VAL A 109 -7.48 28.67 8.07
CA VAL A 109 -7.65 29.13 6.69
C VAL A 109 -6.77 30.34 6.42
N ARG A 110 -6.89 31.40 7.24
CA ARG A 110 -6.13 32.65 7.06
C ARG A 110 -4.62 32.50 7.26
N ARG A 111 -4.18 31.75 8.28
CA ARG A 111 -2.76 31.72 8.66
C ARG A 111 -1.96 30.59 8.00
N VAL A 112 -2.62 29.51 7.59
CA VAL A 112 -1.95 28.30 7.10
C VAL A 112 -2.40 27.97 5.69
N LEU A 113 -3.69 27.77 5.44
CA LEU A 113 -4.14 27.28 4.14
C LEU A 113 -4.00 28.33 3.04
N ALA A 114 -4.59 29.52 3.20
CA ALA A 114 -4.58 30.56 2.17
C ALA A 114 -3.15 30.94 1.72
N PRO A 115 -2.18 31.21 2.62
CA PRO A 115 -0.81 31.49 2.20
C PRO A 115 -0.17 30.33 1.42
N ARG A 116 -0.44 29.07 1.82
CA ARG A 116 0.08 27.89 1.13
C ARG A 116 -0.54 27.69 -0.24
N PHE A 117 -1.84 27.95 -0.39
CA PHE A 117 -2.48 27.89 -1.70
C PHE A 117 -1.89 28.94 -2.64
N THR A 118 -1.75 30.18 -2.19
CA THR A 118 -1.10 31.23 -2.99
C THR A 118 0.31 30.81 -3.41
N GLU A 119 1.13 30.37 -2.45
CA GLU A 119 2.52 29.97 -2.67
C GLU A 119 2.66 28.80 -3.66
N LEU A 120 1.76 27.81 -3.59
CA LEU A 120 1.84 26.59 -4.40
C LEU A 120 1.16 26.71 -5.76
N SER A 121 0.16 27.60 -5.90
CA SER A 121 -0.45 27.91 -7.20
C SER A 121 0.55 28.53 -8.18
N GLU A 122 1.54 29.28 -7.67
CA GLU A 122 2.63 29.82 -8.49
C GLU A 122 3.52 28.74 -9.14
N LEU A 123 3.48 27.50 -8.64
CA LEU A 123 4.16 26.36 -9.25
C LEU A 123 3.32 25.70 -10.37
N GLY A 124 2.17 26.27 -10.72
CA GLY A 124 1.24 25.72 -11.72
C GLY A 124 0.38 24.55 -11.22
N LEU A 125 0.30 24.34 -9.90
CA LEU A 125 -0.51 23.28 -9.31
C LEU A 125 -1.99 23.71 -9.24
N SER A 126 -2.90 22.78 -9.54
CA SER A 126 -4.33 23.02 -9.39
C SER A 126 -4.76 23.02 -7.92
N PRO A 127 -5.91 23.64 -7.56
CA PRO A 127 -6.43 23.61 -6.19
C PRO A 127 -6.53 22.19 -5.61
N SER A 128 -6.99 21.21 -6.39
CA SER A 128 -7.04 19.79 -5.99
C SER A 128 -5.66 19.21 -5.69
N GLN A 129 -4.68 19.49 -6.54
CA GLN A 129 -3.31 19.02 -6.35
C GLN A 129 -2.70 19.61 -5.06
N ILE A 130 -2.95 20.89 -4.81
CA ILE A 130 -2.50 21.58 -3.59
C ILE A 130 -3.13 20.95 -2.34
N VAL A 131 -4.45 20.70 -2.34
CA VAL A 131 -5.14 20.02 -1.23
C VAL A 131 -4.50 18.68 -0.92
N HIS A 132 -4.23 17.87 -1.95
CA HIS A 132 -3.59 16.57 -1.77
C HIS A 132 -2.18 16.69 -1.17
N ILE A 133 -1.36 17.65 -1.62
CA ILE A 133 -0.04 17.87 -1.02
C ILE A 133 -0.15 18.31 0.44
N LEU A 134 -1.06 19.23 0.75
CA LEU A 134 -1.30 19.69 2.12
C LEU A 134 -1.89 18.62 3.04
N SER A 135 -2.51 17.56 2.48
CA SER A 135 -2.91 16.37 3.24
C SER A 135 -1.69 15.53 3.68
N ILE A 136 -0.58 15.60 2.94
CA ILE A 136 0.67 14.88 3.23
C ILE A 136 1.54 15.71 4.17
N ARG A 137 1.76 16.99 3.84
CA ARG A 137 2.64 17.89 4.60
C ARG A 137 2.21 19.35 4.45
N ARG A 138 2.10 20.06 5.58
CA ARG A 138 1.73 21.50 5.63
C ARG A 138 2.86 22.42 6.11
N THR A 139 3.92 21.84 6.66
CA THR A 139 5.00 22.55 7.36
C THR A 139 6.33 22.40 6.65
N GLY A 140 7.26 23.32 6.95
CA GLY A 140 8.60 23.34 6.36
C GLY A 140 8.65 24.08 5.02
N SER A 141 9.77 23.89 4.30
CA SER A 141 10.09 24.53 3.01
C SER A 141 9.40 23.85 1.83
N LEU A 142 8.07 23.72 1.92
CA LEU A 142 7.24 22.93 1.01
C LEU A 142 7.37 23.36 -0.45
N ARG A 143 7.25 24.66 -0.75
CA ARG A 143 7.35 25.19 -2.12
C ARG A 143 8.69 24.89 -2.77
N GLY A 144 9.79 25.17 -2.06
CA GLY A 144 11.14 24.92 -2.58
C GLY A 144 11.36 23.43 -2.90
N ASN A 145 10.90 22.55 -2.01
CA ASN A 145 10.97 21.10 -2.24
C ASN A 145 10.12 20.67 -3.45
N LEU A 146 8.87 21.15 -3.55
CA LEU A 146 8.00 20.83 -4.69
C LEU A 146 8.60 21.33 -6.00
N GLN A 147 9.07 22.57 -6.05
CA GLN A 147 9.69 23.15 -7.24
C GLN A 147 10.86 22.30 -7.72
N PHE A 148 11.75 21.92 -6.79
CA PHE A 148 12.90 21.06 -7.09
C PHE A 148 12.46 19.68 -7.61
N TRP A 149 11.49 19.04 -6.96
CA TRP A 149 11.05 17.71 -7.36
C TRP A 149 10.23 17.70 -8.65
N LEU A 150 9.44 18.73 -8.92
CA LEU A 150 8.72 18.87 -10.19
C LEU A 150 9.68 19.01 -11.37
N GLN A 151 10.82 19.69 -11.18
CA GLN A 151 11.87 19.75 -12.21
C GLN A 151 12.53 18.39 -12.47
N ILE A 152 12.68 17.55 -11.44
CA ILE A 152 13.32 16.23 -11.57
C ILE A 152 12.35 15.18 -12.11
N PHE A 153 11.12 15.13 -11.61
CA PHE A 153 10.14 14.10 -11.97
C PHE A 153 9.22 14.51 -13.13
N GLY A 154 9.31 15.76 -13.57
CA GLY A 154 8.58 16.31 -14.72
C GLY A 154 7.11 16.64 -14.48
N SER A 155 6.43 15.94 -13.55
CA SER A 155 5.01 16.16 -13.29
C SER A 155 4.60 15.90 -11.84
N TYR A 156 3.46 16.48 -11.46
CA TYR A 156 2.79 16.21 -10.19
C TYR A 156 2.44 14.72 -10.05
N ASP A 157 1.94 14.08 -11.11
CA ASP A 157 1.48 12.69 -11.08
C ASP A 157 2.62 11.70 -10.81
N ASN A 158 3.83 12.02 -11.26
CA ASN A 158 5.02 11.22 -10.94
C ASN A 158 5.51 11.45 -9.50
N LEU A 159 5.37 12.68 -8.98
CA LEU A 159 5.81 13.05 -7.62
C LEU A 159 4.86 12.53 -6.53
N LEU A 160 3.54 12.58 -6.75
CA LEU A 160 2.56 12.31 -5.72
C LEU A 160 2.69 10.91 -5.08
N PRO A 161 2.85 9.80 -5.84
CA PRO A 161 3.04 8.48 -5.25
C PRO A 161 4.28 8.42 -4.35
N LEU A 162 5.37 9.07 -4.77
CA LEU A 162 6.62 9.14 -4.00
C LEU A 162 6.42 9.95 -2.72
N ALA A 163 5.78 11.12 -2.79
CA ALA A 163 5.49 11.95 -1.61
C ALA A 163 4.55 11.26 -0.62
N LYS A 164 3.57 10.49 -1.09
CA LYS A 164 2.69 9.66 -0.24
C LYS A 164 3.47 8.57 0.48
N SER A 165 4.45 7.96 -0.19
CA SER A 165 5.32 6.93 0.42
C SER A 165 6.39 7.49 1.35
N ASN A 166 6.87 8.70 1.06
CA ASN A 166 7.97 9.35 1.73
C ASN A 166 7.69 10.85 1.85
N SER A 167 6.94 11.22 2.89
CA SER A 167 6.57 12.61 3.15
C SER A 167 7.78 13.51 3.41
N ASP A 168 8.94 12.93 3.75
CA ASP A 168 10.15 13.68 4.02
C ASP A 168 10.67 14.41 2.77
N LEU A 169 10.34 13.93 1.57
CA LEU A 169 10.65 14.62 0.30
C LEU A 169 10.17 16.07 0.29
N LEU A 170 9.08 16.35 1.00
CA LEU A 170 8.45 17.66 1.07
C LEU A 170 8.98 18.54 2.21
N SER A 171 9.88 18.04 3.06
CA SER A 171 10.30 18.75 4.28
C SER A 171 11.79 18.79 4.56
N VAL A 172 12.58 17.80 4.11
CA VAL A 172 14.02 17.78 4.37
C VAL A 172 14.75 18.89 3.62
N SER A 173 15.95 19.25 4.09
CA SER A 173 16.76 20.29 3.45
C SER A 173 17.31 19.81 2.11
N LEU A 174 17.02 20.56 1.04
CA LEU A 174 17.57 20.29 -0.28
C LEU A 174 19.10 20.33 -0.28
N GLU A 175 19.68 21.38 0.30
CA GLU A 175 21.14 21.60 0.31
C GLU A 175 21.89 20.64 1.21
N LYS A 176 21.37 20.38 2.42
CA LYS A 176 22.10 19.59 3.43
C LYS A 176 21.89 18.08 3.32
N VAL A 177 20.82 17.65 2.66
CA VAL A 177 20.41 16.24 2.63
C VAL A 177 20.22 15.75 1.19
N VAL A 178 19.28 16.34 0.46
CA VAL A 178 18.86 15.81 -0.85
C VAL A 178 19.99 15.87 -1.87
N LYS A 179 20.58 17.04 -2.10
CA LYS A 179 21.65 17.24 -3.09
C LYS A 179 22.88 16.36 -2.79
N PRO A 180 23.41 16.31 -1.54
CA PRO A 180 24.47 15.37 -1.19
C PRO A 180 24.11 13.91 -1.47
N ASN A 181 22.89 13.48 -1.12
CA ASN A 181 22.45 12.11 -1.37
C ASN A 181 22.33 11.81 -2.87
N LEU A 182 21.81 12.74 -3.68
CA LEU A 182 21.78 12.59 -5.13
C LEU A 182 23.19 12.46 -5.72
N THR A 183 24.17 13.21 -5.19
CA THR A 183 25.58 13.05 -5.59
C THR A 183 26.12 11.67 -5.23
N ILE A 184 25.94 11.21 -3.99
CA ILE A 184 26.37 9.87 -3.55
C ILE A 184 25.74 8.77 -4.41
N LEU A 185 24.43 8.87 -4.67
CA LEU A 185 23.70 7.91 -5.50
C LEU A 185 24.21 7.94 -6.95
N LYS A 186 24.51 9.11 -7.50
CA LYS A 186 25.11 9.26 -8.84
C LYS A 186 26.48 8.60 -8.91
N GLU A 187 27.33 8.77 -7.91
CA GLU A 187 28.64 8.07 -7.81
C GLU A 187 28.48 6.54 -7.70
N CYS A 188 27.33 6.08 -7.21
CA CYS A 188 26.97 4.66 -7.20
C CYS A 188 26.38 4.15 -8.52
N GLY A 189 26.23 5.02 -9.53
CA GLY A 189 25.59 4.70 -10.82
C GLY A 189 24.06 4.69 -10.76
N ILE A 190 23.45 5.40 -9.80
CA ILE A 190 22.00 5.53 -9.65
C ILE A 190 21.60 6.95 -10.02
N SER A 191 20.87 7.13 -11.13
CA SER A 191 20.39 8.44 -11.55
C SER A 191 19.14 8.88 -10.78
N ALA A 192 18.78 10.15 -10.84
CA ALA A 192 17.53 10.64 -10.26
C ALA A 192 16.28 10.03 -10.94
N CYS A 193 16.36 9.76 -12.25
CA CYS A 193 15.30 9.07 -13.00
C CYS A 193 15.15 7.62 -12.54
N ASP A 194 16.27 6.93 -12.29
CA ASP A 194 16.25 5.59 -11.70
C ASP A 194 15.54 5.58 -10.34
N ILE A 195 15.41 6.74 -9.67
CA ILE A 195 14.72 6.88 -8.37
C ILE A 195 13.21 7.00 -8.51
N ALA A 196 12.72 7.58 -9.61
CA ALA A 196 11.29 7.68 -9.89
C ALA A 196 10.66 6.29 -10.11
N ASP A 197 11.41 5.37 -10.73
CA ASP A 197 10.99 3.99 -11.00
C ASP A 197 11.08 3.05 -9.79
N LEU A 198 11.27 3.59 -8.57
CA LEU A 198 11.58 2.76 -7.41
C LEU A 198 10.40 2.43 -6.51
N THR A 199 10.44 1.18 -6.03
CA THR A 199 9.72 0.70 -4.85
C THR A 199 9.92 1.64 -3.65
N LEU A 200 8.94 1.67 -2.72
CA LEU A 200 8.90 2.47 -1.49
C LEU A 200 10.25 2.66 -0.76
N TYR A 201 11.12 1.66 -0.75
CA TYR A 201 12.39 1.69 -0.02
C TYR A 201 13.42 2.65 -0.60
N SER A 202 13.38 2.95 -1.89
CA SER A 202 14.47 3.70 -2.50
C SER A 202 14.25 5.21 -2.52
N SER A 203 13.00 5.69 -2.50
CA SER A 203 12.72 7.12 -2.32
C SER A 203 13.27 7.64 -0.98
N ARG A 204 13.32 6.77 0.04
CA ARG A 204 13.92 7.07 1.35
C ARG A 204 15.44 7.28 1.30
N LEU A 205 16.15 6.70 0.33
CA LEU A 205 17.61 6.88 0.21
C LEU A 205 17.99 8.34 -0.07
N ILE A 206 17.09 9.12 -0.67
CA ILE A 206 17.30 10.54 -0.93
C ILE A 206 17.12 11.40 0.33
N THR A 207 16.30 10.96 1.29
CA THR A 207 15.89 11.80 2.44
C THR A 207 16.57 11.43 3.75
N VAL A 208 17.35 10.35 3.79
CA VAL A 208 18.16 9.96 4.96
C VAL A 208 19.36 10.87 5.17
N ASN A 209 19.94 10.86 6.37
CA ASN A 209 21.20 11.57 6.63
C ASN A 209 22.32 11.11 5.65
N PRO A 210 23.09 12.01 5.03
CA PRO A 210 24.15 11.62 4.08
C PRO A 210 25.23 10.70 4.67
N LYS A 211 25.58 10.87 5.95
CA LYS A 211 26.53 9.97 6.63
C LYS A 211 25.97 8.56 6.76
N PHE A 212 24.66 8.44 7.01
CA PHE A 212 23.98 7.15 7.03
C PHE A 212 24.01 6.49 5.66
N LEU A 213 23.72 7.24 4.59
CA LEU A 213 23.75 6.73 3.23
C LEU A 213 25.16 6.23 2.84
N LEU A 214 26.21 6.97 3.17
CA LEU A 214 27.61 6.52 2.97
C LEU A 214 27.90 5.23 3.72
N GLY A 215 27.46 5.09 4.97
CA GLY A 215 27.60 3.86 5.73
C GLY A 215 26.84 2.67 5.12
N ALA A 216 25.69 2.92 4.50
CA ALA A 216 24.95 1.90 3.75
C ALA A 216 25.69 1.48 2.47
N VAL A 217 26.25 2.44 1.73
CA VAL A 217 27.09 2.20 0.54
C VAL A 217 28.29 1.34 0.91
N ALA A 218 29.04 1.71 1.95
CA ALA A 218 30.20 0.95 2.41
C ALA A 218 29.84 -0.50 2.76
N ARG A 219 28.69 -0.72 3.41
CA ARG A 219 28.23 -2.09 3.74
C ARG A 219 27.91 -2.94 2.51
N VAL A 220 27.37 -2.32 1.46
CA VAL A 220 27.10 -3.00 0.19
C VAL A 220 28.42 -3.40 -0.48
N GLU A 221 29.42 -2.51 -0.43
CA GLU A 221 30.77 -2.76 -0.94
C GLU A 221 31.51 -3.85 -0.13
N GLU A 222 31.37 -3.88 1.20
CA GLU A 222 31.91 -4.94 2.08
C GLU A 222 31.35 -6.34 1.75
N LEU A 223 30.17 -6.40 1.13
CA LEU A 223 29.56 -7.63 0.62
C LEU A 223 29.98 -7.93 -0.83
N GLY A 224 30.93 -7.17 -1.35
CA GLY A 224 31.53 -7.33 -2.68
C GLY A 224 30.64 -6.81 -3.81
N VAL A 225 29.60 -6.03 -3.56
CA VAL A 225 28.75 -5.53 -4.64
C VAL A 225 29.32 -4.23 -5.17
N ASP A 226 29.78 -4.24 -6.41
CA ASP A 226 30.46 -3.10 -7.04
C ASP A 226 29.49 -1.99 -7.42
N ARG A 227 29.91 -0.72 -7.21
CA ARG A 227 29.18 0.47 -7.68
C ARG A 227 28.98 0.41 -9.20
N GLY A 228 27.88 0.98 -9.69
CA GLY A 228 27.52 0.96 -11.11
C GLY A 228 27.01 -0.39 -11.63
N SER A 229 27.14 -1.47 -10.87
CA SER A 229 26.53 -2.75 -11.25
C SER A 229 24.99 -2.66 -11.17
N ARG A 230 24.30 -3.36 -12.08
CA ARG A 230 22.83 -3.40 -12.12
C ARG A 230 22.20 -3.87 -10.79
N ILE A 231 22.93 -4.67 -10.01
CA ILE A 231 22.48 -5.19 -8.71
C ILE A 231 22.73 -4.20 -7.57
N PHE A 232 23.66 -3.25 -7.70
CA PHE A 232 24.04 -2.31 -6.63
C PHE A 232 22.83 -1.54 -6.10
N ARG A 233 22.00 -0.99 -6.99
CA ARG A 233 20.75 -0.29 -6.63
C ARG A 233 19.84 -1.15 -5.75
N ARG A 234 19.67 -2.43 -6.10
CA ARG A 234 18.84 -3.38 -5.34
C ARG A 234 19.49 -3.73 -4.00
N ALA A 235 20.81 -3.90 -3.98
CA ALA A 235 21.56 -4.16 -2.75
C ALA A 235 21.44 -3.00 -1.78
N LEU A 236 21.68 -1.77 -2.25
CA LEU A 236 21.58 -0.57 -1.44
C LEU A 236 20.15 -0.38 -0.89
N ALA A 237 19.12 -0.46 -1.74
CA ALA A 237 17.73 -0.32 -1.28
C ALA A 237 17.32 -1.38 -0.25
N THR A 238 17.87 -2.60 -0.35
CA THR A 238 17.58 -3.70 0.57
C THR A 238 18.33 -3.54 1.89
N LEU A 239 19.63 -3.25 1.81
CA LEU A 239 20.55 -3.35 2.94
C LEU A 239 20.71 -2.04 3.71
N ALA A 240 20.39 -0.89 3.10
CA ALA A 240 20.52 0.41 3.74
C ALA A 240 19.75 0.49 5.06
N PHE A 241 18.56 -0.09 5.11
CA PHE A 241 17.68 -0.04 6.29
C PHE A 241 17.81 -1.25 7.21
N MET A 242 18.71 -2.19 6.91
CA MET A 242 19.13 -3.18 7.90
C MET A 242 20.12 -2.52 8.86
N SER A 243 20.14 -2.90 10.14
CA SER A 243 21.24 -2.51 11.02
C SER A 243 22.50 -3.30 10.65
N LYS A 244 23.69 -2.79 11.00
CA LYS A 244 24.95 -3.53 10.84
C LYS A 244 24.87 -4.88 11.55
N GLU A 245 24.29 -4.90 12.75
CA GLU A 245 24.09 -6.11 13.53
C GLU A 245 23.17 -7.12 12.83
N ASN A 246 22.07 -6.68 12.22
CA ASN A 246 21.17 -7.57 11.49
C ASN A 246 21.87 -8.23 10.30
N VAL A 247 22.73 -7.49 9.58
CA VAL A 247 23.52 -8.06 8.49
C VAL A 247 24.53 -9.07 9.02
N THR A 248 25.24 -8.76 10.11
CA THR A 248 26.17 -9.70 10.76
C THR A 248 25.47 -10.98 11.21
N MET A 249 24.31 -10.87 11.87
CA MET A 249 23.51 -12.00 12.29
C MET A 249 23.03 -12.85 11.11
N LYS A 250 22.66 -12.21 9.99
CA LYS A 250 22.31 -12.90 8.75
C LYS A 250 23.47 -13.72 8.18
N ILE A 251 24.66 -13.14 8.15
CA ILE A 251 25.89 -13.81 7.69
C ILE A 251 26.19 -15.01 8.60
N ARG A 252 26.12 -14.84 9.93
CA ARG A 252 26.31 -15.93 10.91
C ARG A 252 25.29 -17.05 10.72
N LEU A 253 24.03 -16.71 10.46
CA LEU A 253 23.00 -17.70 10.17
C LEU A 253 23.35 -18.53 8.94
N LEU A 254 23.73 -17.90 7.83
CA LEU A 254 24.11 -18.60 6.60
C LEU A 254 25.35 -19.48 6.82
N HIS A 255 26.34 -19.01 7.57
CA HIS A 255 27.49 -19.86 7.93
C HIS A 255 27.08 -21.12 8.70
N LYS A 256 26.18 -20.99 9.70
CA LYS A 256 25.65 -22.15 10.45
C LYS A 256 24.86 -23.13 9.57
N LEU A 257 24.33 -22.66 8.45
CA LEU A 257 23.62 -23.48 7.46
C LEU A 257 24.56 -24.06 6.38
N GLY A 258 25.88 -23.94 6.55
CA GLY A 258 26.88 -24.56 5.67
C GLY A 258 27.35 -23.69 4.51
N PHE A 259 27.00 -22.41 4.46
CA PHE A 259 27.50 -21.50 3.43
C PHE A 259 28.91 -20.98 3.77
N SER A 260 29.82 -21.03 2.81
CA SER A 260 31.14 -20.40 2.94
C SER A 260 31.06 -18.87 2.82
N ARG A 261 32.16 -18.17 3.12
CA ARG A 261 32.21 -16.71 2.94
C ARG A 261 31.96 -16.33 1.48
N ASP A 262 32.56 -17.05 0.54
CA ASP A 262 32.40 -16.82 -0.90
C ASP A 262 30.97 -17.07 -1.38
N ASP A 263 30.30 -18.06 -0.78
CA ASP A 263 28.89 -18.30 -1.07
C ASP A 263 28.01 -17.12 -0.67
N ILE A 264 28.25 -16.56 0.51
CA ILE A 264 27.49 -15.43 1.02
C ILE A 264 27.74 -14.18 0.16
N LEU A 265 28.99 -13.92 -0.23
CA LEU A 265 29.32 -12.83 -1.16
C LEU A 265 28.62 -13.04 -2.51
N MET A 266 28.58 -14.26 -3.03
CA MET A 266 27.85 -14.59 -4.26
C MET A 266 26.34 -14.38 -4.13
N ILE A 267 25.75 -14.76 -2.99
CA ILE A 267 24.33 -14.49 -2.69
C ILE A 267 24.08 -12.98 -2.72
N ALA A 268 24.90 -12.18 -2.04
CA ALA A 268 24.78 -10.72 -2.01
C ALA A 268 24.89 -10.09 -3.41
N LYS A 269 25.84 -10.57 -4.23
CA LYS A 269 26.06 -10.12 -5.62
C LYS A 269 24.93 -10.50 -6.59
N LYS A 270 24.17 -11.57 -6.32
CA LYS A 270 23.14 -12.08 -7.24
C LYS A 270 21.71 -11.73 -6.81
N ALA A 271 21.41 -11.82 -5.52
CA ALA A 271 20.10 -11.51 -4.95
C ALA A 271 20.24 -11.01 -3.50
N PRO A 272 20.59 -9.73 -3.29
CA PRO A 272 20.76 -9.16 -1.96
C PRO A 272 19.47 -9.25 -1.12
N GLN A 273 18.29 -9.32 -1.74
CA GLN A 273 17.01 -9.54 -1.05
C GLN A 273 16.94 -10.86 -0.29
N ALA A 274 17.75 -11.86 -0.66
CA ALA A 274 17.85 -13.10 0.11
C ALA A 274 18.32 -12.82 1.55
N LEU A 275 19.18 -11.82 1.75
CA LEU A 275 19.66 -11.41 3.07
C LEU A 275 18.56 -10.71 3.90
N ALA A 276 17.56 -10.12 3.25
CA ALA A 276 16.41 -9.50 3.91
C ALA A 276 15.27 -10.49 4.22
N SER A 277 15.38 -11.76 3.80
CA SER A 277 14.40 -12.80 4.16
C SER A 277 14.44 -13.08 5.66
N SER A 278 13.29 -13.43 6.25
CA SER A 278 13.21 -13.75 7.68
C SER A 278 14.05 -14.98 8.02
N ASP A 279 14.59 -15.02 9.24
CA ASP A 279 15.41 -16.15 9.71
C ASP A 279 14.65 -17.47 9.62
N GLY A 280 13.37 -17.48 10.02
CA GLY A 280 12.50 -18.65 9.92
C GLY A 280 12.37 -19.17 8.50
N LYS A 281 12.14 -18.28 7.53
CA LYS A 281 12.04 -18.64 6.12
C LYS A 281 13.35 -19.23 5.58
N ILE A 282 14.48 -18.59 5.89
CA ILE A 282 15.79 -19.10 5.46
C ILE A 282 16.01 -20.51 6.01
N ARG A 283 15.77 -20.72 7.32
CA ARG A 283 15.94 -22.02 7.96
C ARG A 283 15.03 -23.09 7.34
N GLN A 284 13.74 -22.81 7.20
CA GLN A 284 12.79 -23.75 6.61
C GLN A 284 13.14 -24.10 5.15
N ASN A 285 13.50 -23.09 4.34
CA ASN A 285 13.91 -23.35 2.97
C ASN A 285 15.21 -24.17 2.92
N MET A 286 16.20 -23.90 3.78
CA MET A 286 17.47 -24.64 3.77
C MET A 286 17.30 -26.07 4.27
N GLU A 287 16.49 -26.29 5.31
CA GLU A 287 16.13 -27.62 5.80
C GLU A 287 15.59 -28.47 4.65
N PHE A 288 14.57 -27.96 3.95
CA PHE A 288 13.98 -28.66 2.82
C PHE A 288 14.95 -28.83 1.64
N LEU A 289 15.59 -27.75 1.19
CA LEU A 289 16.45 -27.79 -0.01
C LEU A 289 17.70 -28.64 0.18
N MET A 290 18.31 -28.62 1.38
CA MET A 290 19.55 -29.35 1.64
C MET A 290 19.31 -30.77 2.14
N LYS A 291 18.25 -31.03 2.91
CA LYS A 291 17.98 -32.37 3.45
C LYS A 291 17.05 -33.18 2.56
N ASP A 292 15.88 -32.63 2.21
CA ASP A 292 14.85 -33.37 1.47
C ASP A 292 15.14 -33.42 -0.04
N VAL A 293 15.63 -32.31 -0.60
CA VAL A 293 16.02 -32.21 -2.02
C VAL A 293 17.49 -32.55 -2.25
N SER A 294 18.29 -32.62 -1.17
CA SER A 294 19.72 -32.98 -1.22
C SER A 294 20.60 -32.03 -2.04
N LEU A 295 20.31 -30.72 -2.04
CA LEU A 295 21.12 -29.72 -2.73
C LEU A 295 22.28 -29.20 -1.87
N GLU A 296 23.45 -29.05 -2.48
CA GLU A 296 24.60 -28.43 -1.82
C GLU A 296 24.40 -26.92 -1.58
N ALA A 297 24.97 -26.40 -0.48
CA ALA A 297 24.96 -24.97 -0.18
C ALA A 297 25.53 -24.12 -1.34
N ARG A 298 26.61 -24.58 -1.98
CA ARG A 298 27.21 -23.92 -3.16
C ARG A 298 26.26 -23.86 -4.35
N TYR A 299 25.45 -24.91 -4.57
CA TYR A 299 24.43 -24.95 -5.62
C TYR A 299 23.36 -23.86 -5.37
N ILE A 300 22.90 -23.75 -4.12
CA ILE A 300 21.90 -22.76 -3.70
C ILE A 300 22.47 -21.34 -3.77
N ALA A 301 23.72 -21.14 -3.34
CA ALA A 301 24.39 -19.84 -3.37
C ALA A 301 24.55 -19.29 -4.80
N ARG A 302 24.75 -20.18 -5.79
CA ARG A 302 24.75 -19.80 -7.21
C ARG A 302 23.37 -19.36 -7.71
N ARG A 303 22.28 -19.72 -7.00
CA ARG A 303 20.87 -19.56 -7.37
C ARG A 303 20.03 -19.03 -6.18
N PRO A 304 20.39 -17.87 -5.61
CA PRO A 304 19.90 -17.43 -4.29
C PRO A 304 18.38 -17.16 -4.22
N VAL A 305 17.71 -17.04 -5.37
CA VAL A 305 16.23 -16.92 -5.40
C VAL A 305 15.52 -18.13 -4.79
N LEU A 306 16.18 -19.30 -4.70
CA LEU A 306 15.65 -20.47 -3.99
C LEU A 306 15.41 -20.18 -2.49
N ILE A 307 16.22 -19.31 -1.88
CA ILE A 307 16.02 -18.84 -0.50
C ILE A 307 14.75 -17.99 -0.39
N MET A 308 14.34 -17.35 -1.49
CA MET A 308 13.26 -16.37 -1.52
C MET A 308 11.91 -16.95 -1.93
N TYR A 309 11.87 -18.09 -2.62
CA TYR A 309 10.61 -18.73 -2.98
C TYR A 309 9.81 -19.18 -1.76
N SER A 310 8.49 -19.25 -1.91
CA SER A 310 7.63 -19.86 -0.89
C SER A 310 7.90 -21.36 -0.84
N LEU A 311 8.22 -21.88 0.35
CA LEU A 311 8.36 -23.31 0.56
C LEU A 311 7.03 -24.01 0.24
N GLU A 312 5.98 -23.64 0.95
CA GLU A 312 4.65 -24.27 0.92
C GLU A 312 3.94 -24.11 -0.42
N LYS A 313 4.05 -22.95 -1.07
CA LYS A 313 3.28 -22.63 -2.28
C LYS A 313 4.01 -22.87 -3.58
N ARG A 314 5.32 -23.18 -3.54
CA ARG A 314 6.12 -23.30 -4.76
C ARG A 314 7.15 -24.42 -4.70
N LEU A 315 8.05 -24.40 -3.73
CA LEU A 315 9.17 -25.36 -3.72
C LEU A 315 8.64 -26.79 -3.45
N MET A 316 7.89 -26.95 -2.37
CA MET A 316 7.38 -28.25 -1.94
C MET A 316 6.34 -28.84 -2.91
N PRO A 317 5.29 -28.12 -3.37
CA PRO A 317 4.32 -28.69 -4.31
C PRO A 317 4.95 -29.19 -5.61
N ARG A 318 5.94 -28.44 -6.13
CA ARG A 318 6.64 -28.83 -7.35
C ARG A 318 7.56 -30.03 -7.14
N HIS A 319 8.24 -30.10 -5.99
CA HIS A 319 9.05 -31.27 -5.65
C HIS A 319 8.20 -32.53 -5.50
N CYS A 320 7.11 -32.47 -4.73
CA CYS A 320 6.19 -33.60 -4.52
C CYS A 320 5.58 -34.08 -5.84
N LEU A 321 5.09 -33.17 -6.69
CA LEU A 321 4.56 -33.51 -8.00
C LEU A 321 5.59 -34.27 -8.86
N LEU A 322 6.80 -33.72 -8.99
CA LEU A 322 7.86 -34.36 -9.79
C LEU A 322 8.28 -35.71 -9.20
N LYS A 323 8.25 -35.88 -7.88
CA LYS A 323 8.51 -37.17 -7.22
C LYS A 323 7.44 -38.20 -7.58
N VAL A 324 6.16 -37.83 -7.56
CA VAL A 324 5.05 -38.71 -7.98
C VAL A 324 5.18 -39.12 -9.44
N LEU A 325 5.48 -38.19 -10.33
CA LEU A 325 5.66 -38.50 -11.76
C LEU A 325 6.81 -39.49 -12.00
N ARG A 326 7.93 -39.35 -11.28
CA ARG A 326 9.06 -40.30 -11.35
C ARG A 326 8.68 -41.68 -10.83
N GLN A 327 8.00 -41.74 -9.68
CA GLN A 327 7.55 -43.01 -9.09
C GLN A 327 6.60 -43.78 -10.02
N LYS A 328 5.81 -43.06 -10.84
CA LYS A 328 4.92 -43.66 -11.84
C LYS A 328 5.58 -43.93 -13.20
N GLY A 329 6.89 -43.70 -13.34
CA GLY A 329 7.62 -43.88 -14.61
C GLY A 329 7.22 -42.89 -15.71
N LEU A 330 6.51 -41.80 -15.37
CA LEU A 330 6.03 -40.78 -16.30
C LEU A 330 7.06 -39.67 -16.56
N LEU A 331 8.11 -39.62 -15.74
CA LEU A 331 9.22 -38.68 -15.86
C LEU A 331 10.55 -39.41 -15.69
N ASN A 332 11.23 -39.68 -16.80
CA ASN A 332 12.48 -40.46 -16.81
C ASN A 332 13.74 -39.60 -16.98
N VAL A 333 13.58 -38.29 -17.08
CA VAL A 333 14.68 -37.34 -17.27
C VAL A 333 15.04 -36.69 -15.94
N GLU A 334 16.33 -36.63 -15.63
CA GLU A 334 16.83 -35.86 -14.51
C GLU A 334 16.74 -34.36 -14.84
N LEU A 335 16.04 -33.61 -13.99
CA LEU A 335 15.78 -32.18 -14.19
C LEU A 335 16.57 -31.39 -13.16
N ASP A 336 17.26 -30.34 -13.60
CA ASP A 336 17.83 -29.34 -12.70
C ASP A 336 16.72 -28.73 -11.82
N TYR A 337 16.90 -28.83 -10.49
CA TYR A 337 15.87 -28.42 -9.54
C TYR A 337 15.55 -26.93 -9.65
N TYR A 338 16.54 -26.09 -9.90
CA TYR A 338 16.31 -24.67 -10.10
C TYR A 338 15.50 -24.37 -11.36
N ALA A 339 15.73 -25.08 -12.46
CA ALA A 339 14.95 -24.91 -13.68
C ALA A 339 13.45 -25.18 -13.43
N THR A 340 13.10 -26.19 -12.64
CA THR A 340 11.70 -26.49 -12.29
C THR A 340 11.14 -25.51 -11.26
N ALA A 341 11.92 -25.10 -10.25
CA ALA A 341 11.49 -24.16 -9.21
C ALA A 341 11.29 -22.72 -9.75
N SER A 342 12.14 -22.28 -10.68
CA SER A 342 12.11 -20.93 -11.26
C SER A 342 11.05 -20.75 -12.34
N MET A 343 10.55 -21.85 -12.92
CA MET A 343 9.56 -21.82 -14.00
C MET A 343 8.32 -21.01 -13.63
N ALA A 344 7.79 -20.23 -14.56
CA ALA A 344 6.50 -19.56 -14.39
C ALA A 344 5.38 -20.60 -14.20
N GLU A 345 4.39 -20.29 -13.36
CA GLU A 345 3.34 -21.25 -12.99
C GLU A 345 2.63 -21.86 -14.19
N LYS A 346 2.17 -21.00 -15.11
CA LYS A 346 1.52 -21.43 -16.36
C LYS A 346 2.38 -22.44 -17.15
N LYS A 347 3.68 -22.18 -17.28
CA LYS A 347 4.61 -23.07 -17.99
C LYS A 347 4.84 -24.37 -17.24
N PHE A 348 4.89 -24.32 -15.90
CA PHE A 348 5.08 -25.50 -15.07
C PHE A 348 3.86 -26.44 -15.17
N VAL A 349 2.64 -25.88 -15.06
CA VAL A 349 1.37 -26.62 -15.22
C VAL A 349 1.28 -27.27 -16.60
N GLN A 350 1.53 -26.51 -17.67
CA GLN A 350 1.51 -27.04 -19.04
C GLN A 350 2.49 -28.19 -19.27
N LYS A 351 3.63 -28.18 -18.57
CA LYS A 351 4.68 -29.17 -18.78
C LYS A 351 4.56 -30.40 -17.87
N PHE A 352 4.09 -30.23 -16.64
CA PHE A 352 4.18 -31.26 -15.60
C PHE A 352 2.83 -31.61 -14.95
N VAL A 353 1.74 -30.91 -15.27
CA VAL A 353 0.41 -31.19 -14.73
C VAL A 353 -0.54 -31.59 -15.85
N ASP A 354 -0.72 -30.72 -16.85
CA ASP A 354 -1.65 -30.93 -17.96
C ASP A 354 -1.46 -32.24 -18.71
N PRO A 355 -0.22 -32.72 -19.00
CA PRO A 355 -0.02 -33.98 -19.70
C PRO A 355 -0.43 -35.23 -18.91
N TYR A 356 -0.58 -35.12 -17.59
CA TYR A 356 -0.75 -36.26 -16.69
C TYR A 356 -2.05 -36.22 -15.89
N LYS A 357 -2.87 -35.18 -16.05
CA LYS A 357 -4.12 -35.00 -15.27
C LYS A 357 -5.16 -36.09 -15.54
N GLU A 358 -5.19 -36.66 -16.75
CA GLU A 358 -6.07 -37.78 -17.11
C GLU A 358 -5.48 -39.13 -16.65
N THR A 359 -4.15 -39.24 -16.62
CA THR A 359 -3.44 -40.46 -16.20
C THR A 359 -3.41 -40.62 -14.67
N ILE A 360 -3.39 -39.52 -13.94
CA ILE A 360 -3.41 -39.49 -12.47
C ILE A 360 -4.62 -38.67 -12.02
N PRO A 361 -5.76 -39.33 -11.75
CA PRO A 361 -6.95 -38.66 -11.25
C PRO A 361 -6.65 -37.83 -9.99
N GLY A 362 -7.11 -36.58 -9.97
CA GLY A 362 -6.91 -35.65 -8.85
C GLY A 362 -5.56 -34.92 -8.81
N LEU A 363 -4.61 -35.24 -9.69
CA LEU A 363 -3.28 -34.61 -9.71
C LEU A 363 -3.35 -33.08 -9.83
N ALA A 364 -4.18 -32.58 -10.76
CA ALA A 364 -4.30 -31.16 -11.03
C ALA A 364 -4.93 -30.41 -9.85
N ASP A 365 -5.97 -30.98 -9.24
CA ASP A 365 -6.66 -30.40 -8.09
C ASP A 365 -5.76 -30.41 -6.85
N ASP A 366 -5.04 -31.51 -6.61
CA ASP A 366 -4.08 -31.61 -5.53
C ASP A 366 -2.92 -30.62 -5.70
N TYR A 367 -2.47 -30.38 -6.93
CA TYR A 367 -1.43 -29.38 -7.22
C TYR A 367 -1.92 -27.98 -6.96
N ALA A 368 -3.09 -27.62 -7.49
CA ALA A 368 -3.69 -26.32 -7.25
C ALA A 368 -3.91 -26.10 -5.74
N SER A 369 -4.42 -27.12 -5.03
CA SER A 369 -4.64 -27.10 -3.57
C SER A 369 -3.34 -26.90 -2.80
N ALA A 370 -2.28 -27.63 -3.15
CA ALA A 370 -0.97 -27.50 -2.53
C ALA A 370 -0.33 -26.11 -2.78
N CYS A 371 -0.46 -25.56 -4.00
CA CYS A 371 0.00 -24.21 -4.33
C CYS A 371 -0.74 -23.11 -3.53
N LEU A 372 -1.92 -23.40 -2.98
CA LEU A 372 -2.64 -22.50 -2.06
C LEU A 372 -2.17 -22.61 -0.60
N GLY A 373 -1.23 -23.52 -0.29
CA GLY A 373 -0.69 -23.76 1.05
C GLY A 373 -1.47 -24.80 1.85
N LYS A 374 -2.33 -25.60 1.20
CA LYS A 374 -2.96 -26.76 1.85
C LYS A 374 -1.96 -27.92 1.91
N LYS A 375 -2.13 -28.83 2.86
CA LYS A 375 -1.25 -30.00 3.03
C LYS A 375 -1.19 -30.80 1.73
N CYS A 376 0.02 -31.09 1.23
CA CYS A 376 0.21 -31.82 -0.01
C CYS A 376 -0.33 -33.25 0.14
N GLN A 377 -1.38 -33.61 -0.62
CA GLN A 377 -1.99 -34.95 -0.60
C GLN A 377 -1.44 -35.86 -1.70
N MET A 378 -0.59 -35.34 -2.59
CA MET A 378 -0.05 -36.07 -3.74
C MET A 378 0.75 -37.31 -3.37
N GLU A 379 1.38 -37.32 -2.20
CA GLU A 379 2.13 -38.48 -1.70
C GLU A 379 1.22 -39.70 -1.47
N MET A 380 -0.10 -39.51 -1.33
CA MET A 380 -1.07 -40.60 -1.25
C MET A 380 -1.56 -41.09 -2.63
N LEU A 381 -1.31 -40.33 -3.71
CA LEU A 381 -1.67 -40.74 -5.08
C LEU A 381 -0.66 -41.71 -5.70
N SER A 382 0.54 -41.83 -5.13
CA SER A 382 1.53 -42.83 -5.56
C SER A 382 1.18 -44.26 -5.12
N GLN A 383 0.33 -44.42 -4.10
CA GLN A 383 -0.01 -45.72 -3.51
C GLN A 383 -1.32 -46.34 -4.05
N LYS A 384 -2.15 -45.57 -4.78
CA LYS A 384 -3.53 -45.97 -5.12
C LYS A 384 -3.72 -46.65 -6.49
N THR A 385 -2.65 -47.07 -7.17
CA THR A 385 -2.76 -47.62 -8.54
C THR A 385 -2.19 -49.02 -8.72
N GLU A 386 -1.82 -49.69 -7.62
CA GLU A 386 -1.61 -51.15 -7.62
C GLU A 386 -2.91 -51.84 -7.21
N LYS A 387 -3.87 -51.93 -8.14
CA LYS A 387 -4.96 -52.91 -8.09
C LYS A 387 -5.38 -53.31 -9.48
#